data_AF-A0A953RTQ7-F1
#
_entry.id   AF-A0A953RTQ7-F1
#
_cell.length_a   1.000
_cell.length_b   1.000
_cell.length_c   1.000
_cell.angle_alpha   90.00
_cell.angle_beta   90.00
_cell.angle_gamma   90.00
#
_symmetry.space_group_name_H-M   'P 1'
#
loop_
_entity.id
_entity.type
_entity.pdbx_description
1 polymer ?
#
loop_
_entity_poly.entity_id
_entity_poly.type
_entity_poly.pdbx_seq_one_letter_code
_entity_poly.pdbx_strand_id
1 'polypeptide(L)'
;MIVALCFAFLILARQASPVAQRPGQPYALIFGTVWGPDAHPLYGVKVKVRRADQKRAHWELYSDRNGEFALRVPPGPADYLVWADLKGFKSPAGKELHQDGEVKVHVDNDERQDLGLHLKQ
;
A
#
# COMPACT_ATOMS: atom_id res chain seq x y z
N MET A 1 -0.54 0.47 -53.34
CA MET A 1 -0.65 1.62 -52.42
C MET A 1 -1.54 1.17 -51.25
N ILE A 2 -1.01 0.50 -50.24
CA ILE A 2 -0.36 1.01 -49.01
C ILE A 2 -1.36 1.72 -48.05
N VAL A 3 -1.56 1.07 -46.88
CA VAL A 3 -1.84 1.62 -45.53
C VAL A 3 -3.30 1.99 -45.22
N ALA A 4 -3.90 1.67 -44.07
CA ALA A 4 -3.44 1.07 -42.81
C ALA A 4 -4.56 0.25 -42.18
N LEU A 5 -4.25 -0.99 -41.82
CA LEU A 5 -5.05 -1.78 -40.90
C LEU A 5 -4.73 -1.27 -39.48
N CYS A 6 -5.54 -0.36 -38.95
CA CYS A 6 -5.43 0.10 -37.57
C CYS A 6 -5.79 -1.05 -36.62
N PHE A 7 -4.80 -1.87 -36.30
CA PHE A 7 -4.83 -2.80 -35.17
C PHE A 7 -4.98 -1.97 -33.89
N ALA A 8 -6.22 -1.82 -33.42
CA ALA A 8 -6.49 -1.35 -32.08
C ALA A 8 -5.96 -2.40 -31.09
N PHE A 9 -4.70 -2.23 -30.67
CA PHE A 9 -4.13 -2.95 -29.53
C PHE A 9 -4.88 -2.49 -28.27
N LEU A 10 -6.00 -3.15 -27.98
CA LEU A 10 -6.60 -3.17 -26.64
C LEU A 10 -5.59 -3.84 -25.72
N ILE A 11 -4.71 -3.03 -25.11
CA ILE A 11 -3.86 -3.46 -24.01
C ILE A 11 -4.82 -3.82 -22.86
N LEU A 12 -5.19 -5.10 -22.77
CA LEU A 12 -5.79 -5.65 -21.56
C LEU A 12 -4.74 -5.46 -20.46
N ALA A 13 -4.90 -4.41 -19.65
CA ALA A 13 -4.18 -4.28 -18.40
C ALA A 13 -4.52 -5.52 -17.57
N ARG A 14 -3.57 -6.46 -17.50
CA ARG A 14 -3.68 -7.70 -16.75
C ARG A 14 -3.77 -7.31 -15.28
N GLN A 15 -5.00 -7.20 -14.76
CA GLN A 15 -5.23 -7.03 -13.34
C GLN A 15 -4.83 -8.33 -12.67
N ALA A 16 -3.59 -8.38 -12.16
CA ALA A 16 -3.16 -9.47 -11.30
C ALA A 16 -3.98 -9.39 -10.02
N SER A 17 -4.88 -10.36 -9.82
CA SER A 17 -5.58 -10.59 -8.55
C SER A 17 -4.58 -10.87 -7.42
N PRO A 18 -4.96 -10.66 -6.14
CA PRO A 18 -4.05 -10.94 -5.04
C PRO A 18 -3.78 -12.44 -5.04
N VAL A 19 -2.57 -12.83 -5.44
CA VAL A 19 -2.15 -14.22 -5.33
C VAL A 19 -2.03 -14.52 -3.84
N ALA A 20 -2.92 -15.38 -3.34
CA ALA A 20 -2.77 -15.94 -2.01
C ALA A 20 -1.39 -16.63 -1.94
N GLN A 21 -0.48 -16.07 -1.14
CA GLN A 21 0.90 -16.52 -1.09
C GLN A 21 0.96 -17.93 -0.49
N ARG A 22 1.58 -18.86 -1.22
CA ARG A 22 1.78 -20.25 -0.76
C ARG A 22 3.05 -20.32 0.09
N PRO A 23 3.12 -21.22 1.09
CA PRO A 23 4.35 -21.48 1.84
C PRO A 23 5.52 -21.78 0.89
N GLY A 24 6.66 -21.11 1.10
CA GLY A 24 7.88 -21.31 0.31
C GLY A 24 8.01 -20.45 -0.97
N GLN A 25 7.04 -19.60 -1.29
CA GLN A 25 7.23 -18.61 -2.37
C GLN A 25 7.97 -17.37 -1.87
N PRO A 26 8.91 -16.82 -2.66
CA PRO A 26 9.58 -15.56 -2.33
C PRO A 26 8.56 -14.41 -2.30
N TYR A 27 8.78 -13.45 -1.41
CA TYR A 27 7.95 -12.27 -1.25
C TYR A 27 8.80 -11.10 -0.76
N ALA A 28 8.44 -9.89 -1.18
CA ALA A 28 8.90 -8.69 -0.50
C ALA A 28 7.97 -8.36 0.67
N LEU A 29 8.51 -7.68 1.68
CA LEU A 29 7.77 -7.27 2.87
C LEU A 29 7.73 -5.75 2.97
N ILE A 30 6.53 -5.19 2.88
CA ILE A 30 6.29 -3.79 3.26
C ILE A 30 5.93 -3.80 4.75
N PHE A 31 6.81 -3.26 5.57
CA PHE A 31 6.60 -3.08 7.00
C PHE A 31 6.50 -1.59 7.31
N GLY A 32 5.67 -1.23 8.28
CA GLY A 32 5.67 0.15 8.73
C GLY A 32 4.93 0.38 10.03
N THR A 33 5.04 1.60 10.50
CA THR A 33 4.36 2.07 11.71
C THR A 33 3.51 3.29 11.38
N VAL A 34 2.30 3.33 11.94
CA VAL A 34 1.42 4.50 11.87
C VAL A 34 1.66 5.37 13.09
N TRP A 35 2.10 6.59 12.85
CA TRP A 35 2.40 7.60 13.85
C TRP A 35 1.32 8.66 13.88
N GLY A 36 0.83 8.95 15.08
CA GLY A 36 0.02 10.12 15.33
C GLY A 36 0.83 11.42 15.32
N PRO A 37 0.15 12.57 15.41
CA PRO A 37 0.77 13.90 15.41
C PRO A 37 1.80 14.09 16.53
N ASP A 38 1.60 13.42 17.66
CA ASP A 38 2.46 13.51 18.84
C ASP A 38 3.59 12.45 18.83
N ALA A 39 3.94 11.88 17.66
CA ALA A 39 4.91 10.79 17.51
C ALA A 39 4.57 9.52 18.32
N HIS A 40 3.28 9.31 18.63
CA HIS A 40 2.79 8.10 19.29
C HIS A 40 2.27 7.10 18.25
N PRO A 41 2.56 5.80 18.40
CA PRO A 41 2.02 4.79 17.49
C PRO A 41 0.50 4.67 17.64
N LEU A 42 -0.21 4.50 16.52
CA LEU A 42 -1.67 4.41 16.49
C LEU A 42 -2.16 3.02 16.11
N TYR A 43 -2.91 2.42 17.02
CA TYR A 43 -3.58 1.13 16.83
C TYR A 43 -4.86 1.25 16.00
N GLY A 44 -5.14 0.24 15.17
CA GLY A 44 -6.43 0.07 14.51
C GLY A 44 -6.68 1.03 13.35
N VAL A 45 -5.63 1.69 12.85
CA VAL A 45 -5.70 2.52 11.65
C VAL A 45 -5.73 1.62 10.44
N LYS A 46 -6.72 1.80 9.56
CA LYS A 46 -6.76 1.06 8.29
C LYS A 46 -5.66 1.59 7.38
N VAL A 47 -4.81 0.70 6.90
CA VAL A 47 -3.78 0.97 5.90
C VAL A 47 -4.24 0.36 4.58
N LYS A 48 -4.14 1.15 3.51
CA LYS A 48 -4.41 0.72 2.15
C LYS A 48 -3.12 0.74 1.34
N VAL A 49 -2.98 -0.27 0.50
CA VAL A 49 -1.82 -0.41 -0.40
C VAL A 49 -2.31 -0.72 -1.80
N ARG A 50 -1.70 -0.06 -2.78
CA ARG A 50 -1.84 -0.39 -4.21
C ARG A 50 -0.48 -0.38 -4.88
N ARG A 51 -0.37 -1.08 -6.02
CA ARG A 51 0.74 -0.81 -6.93
C ARG A 51 0.54 0.55 -7.59
N ALA A 52 1.62 1.27 -7.89
CA ALA A 52 1.55 2.61 -8.46
C ALA A 52 0.90 2.62 -9.86
N ASP A 53 1.01 1.52 -10.61
CA ASP A 53 0.38 1.30 -11.92
C ASP A 53 -1.12 0.94 -11.83
N GLN A 54 -1.66 0.74 -10.63
CA GLN A 54 -3.06 0.37 -10.40
C GLN A 54 -3.88 1.52 -9.81
N LYS A 55 -5.11 1.68 -10.28
CA LYS A 55 -6.02 2.75 -9.82
C LYS A 55 -6.70 2.48 -8.48
N ARG A 56 -6.78 1.21 -8.03
CA ARG A 56 -7.54 0.82 -6.84
C ARG A 56 -6.62 0.20 -5.80
N ALA A 57 -6.98 0.40 -4.53
CA ALA A 57 -6.42 -0.35 -3.42
C ALA A 57 -6.57 -1.85 -3.68
N HIS A 58 -5.48 -2.57 -3.50
CA HIS A 58 -5.43 -4.01 -3.71
C HIS A 58 -5.32 -4.76 -2.38
N TRP A 59 -4.70 -4.13 -1.38
CA TRP A 59 -4.60 -4.64 -0.03
C TRP A 59 -5.15 -3.64 0.97
N GLU A 60 -5.85 -4.16 1.98
CA GLU A 60 -6.28 -3.43 3.17
C GLU A 60 -5.85 -4.23 4.40
N LEU A 61 -5.21 -3.57 5.35
CA LEU A 61 -4.81 -4.13 6.63
C LEU A 61 -4.98 -3.08 7.74
N TYR A 62 -4.77 -3.47 8.99
CA TYR A 62 -4.87 -2.56 10.13
C TYR A 62 -3.56 -2.56 10.89
N SER A 63 -3.19 -1.39 11.44
CA SER A 63 -2.10 -1.31 12.40
C SER A 63 -2.43 -2.09 13.68
N ASP A 64 -1.44 -2.75 14.24
CA ASP A 64 -1.53 -3.52 15.48
C ASP A 64 -1.33 -2.64 16.72
N ARG A 65 -1.26 -3.26 17.91
CA ARG A 65 -1.16 -2.55 19.19
C ARG A 65 0.10 -1.69 19.32
N ASN A 66 1.15 -1.98 18.56
CA ASN A 66 2.37 -1.19 18.48
C ASN A 66 2.30 -0.12 17.38
N GLY A 67 1.14 0.01 16.72
CA GLY A 67 0.95 0.84 15.53
C GLY A 67 1.59 0.25 14.28
N GLU A 68 2.04 -1.00 14.32
CA GLU A 68 2.81 -1.63 13.25
C GLU A 68 1.90 -2.35 12.26
N PHE A 69 2.34 -2.47 11.01
CA PHE A 69 1.68 -3.27 9.99
C PHE A 69 2.70 -3.95 9.10
N ALA A 70 2.34 -5.13 8.59
CA ALA A 70 3.20 -5.94 7.74
C ALA A 70 2.38 -6.51 6.58
N LEU A 71 2.77 -6.18 5.36
CA LEU A 71 2.15 -6.66 4.14
C LEU A 71 3.17 -7.36 3.27
N ARG A 72 2.88 -8.60 2.89
CA ARG A 72 3.67 -9.30 1.88
C ARG A 72 3.14 -8.94 0.49
N VAL A 73 4.06 -8.65 -0.42
CA VAL A 73 3.76 -8.30 -1.81
C VAL A 73 4.58 -9.18 -2.76
N PRO A 74 4.18 -9.29 -4.05
CA PRO A 74 4.98 -10.00 -5.04
C PRO A 74 6.42 -9.45 -5.07
N PRO A 75 7.43 -10.34 -5.15
CA PRO A 75 8.81 -9.90 -5.27
C PRO A 75 9.09 -9.33 -6.68
N GLY A 76 10.15 -8.56 -6.80
CA GLY A 76 10.59 -7.96 -8.06
C GLY A 76 10.25 -6.47 -8.19
N PRO A 77 10.78 -5.81 -9.24
CA PRO A 77 10.73 -4.36 -9.41
C PRO A 77 9.30 -3.85 -9.51
N ALA A 78 8.86 -3.10 -8.50
CA ALA A 78 7.55 -2.48 -8.46
C ALA A 78 7.51 -1.30 -7.47
N ASP A 79 6.72 -0.29 -7.82
CA ASP A 79 6.37 0.79 -6.91
C ASP A 79 5.01 0.51 -6.26
N TYR A 80 4.93 0.70 -4.96
CA TYR A 80 3.71 0.62 -4.17
C TYR A 80 3.40 1.98 -3.55
N LEU A 81 2.11 2.26 -3.39
CA LEU A 81 1.59 3.47 -2.75
C LEU A 81 0.80 3.04 -1.53
N VAL A 82 1.21 3.56 -0.37
CA VAL A 82 0.73 3.18 0.96
C VAL A 82 0.12 4.41 1.65
N TRP A 83 -1.09 4.28 2.19
CA TRP A 83 -1.74 5.36 2.92
C TRP A 83 -2.68 4.87 4.02
N ALA A 84 -2.89 5.72 5.02
CA ALA A 84 -3.89 5.51 6.04
C ALA A 84 -5.28 5.96 5.53
N ASP A 85 -6.25 5.05 5.61
CA ASP A 85 -7.66 5.36 5.43
C ASP A 85 -8.30 5.66 6.79
N LEU A 86 -8.49 6.93 7.07
CA LEU A 86 -8.99 7.43 8.36
C LEU A 86 -10.52 7.53 8.39
N LYS A 87 -11.21 7.05 7.36
CA LYS A 87 -12.67 7.05 7.31
C LYS A 87 -13.24 6.20 8.46
N GLY A 88 -13.92 6.88 9.38
CA GLY A 88 -14.54 6.25 10.56
C GLY A 88 -13.54 5.87 11.65
N PHE A 89 -12.27 6.24 11.51
CA PHE A 89 -11.28 6.09 12.57
C PHE A 89 -11.53 7.13 13.67
N LYS A 90 -11.63 6.67 14.92
CA LYS A 90 -11.75 7.55 16.09
C LYS A 90 -10.37 7.67 16.72
N SER A 91 -9.78 8.86 16.64
CA SER A 91 -8.51 9.09 17.32
C SER A 91 -8.71 9.02 18.85
N PRO A 92 -7.70 8.54 19.61
CA PRO A 92 -7.76 8.53 21.07
C PRO A 92 -8.00 9.91 21.69
N ALA A 93 -7.49 10.96 21.04
CA ALA A 93 -7.65 12.35 21.46
C ALA A 93 -8.98 12.99 21.00
N GLY A 94 -9.83 12.27 20.27
CA GLY A 94 -11.09 12.76 19.73
C GLY A 94 -10.95 13.80 18.61
N LYS A 95 -9.73 14.07 18.13
CA LYS A 95 -9.48 14.98 17.01
C LYS A 95 -9.56 14.24 15.67
N GLU A 96 -9.97 14.95 14.63
CA GLU A 96 -9.86 14.45 13.27
C GLU A 96 -8.38 14.36 12.89
N LEU A 97 -8.00 13.28 12.20
CA LEU A 97 -6.65 13.06 11.72
C LEU A 97 -6.68 12.96 10.21
N HIS A 98 -5.60 13.42 9.57
CA HIS A 98 -5.41 13.35 8.12
C HIS A 98 -3.99 12.91 7.79
N GLN A 99 -3.81 12.32 6.61
CA GLN A 99 -2.49 12.01 6.04
C GLN A 99 -2.26 12.86 4.79
N ASP A 100 -1.07 13.44 4.67
CA ASP A 100 -0.67 14.19 3.48
C ASP A 100 -0.25 13.21 2.36
N GLY A 101 -1.22 12.77 1.57
CA GLY A 101 -0.98 11.98 0.36
C GLY A 101 -0.58 10.53 0.62
N GLU A 102 -0.01 9.89 -0.40
CA GLU A 102 0.41 8.49 -0.39
C GLU A 102 1.95 8.40 -0.26
N VAL A 103 2.44 7.43 0.51
CA VAL A 103 3.87 7.13 0.61
C VAL A 103 4.25 6.13 -0.47
N LYS A 104 5.27 6.48 -1.27
CA LYS A 104 5.81 5.61 -2.31
C LYS A 104 6.90 4.70 -1.75
N VAL A 105 6.75 3.40 -1.99
CA VAL A 105 7.73 2.36 -1.63
C VAL A 105 8.20 1.67 -2.89
N HIS A 106 9.51 1.64 -3.10
CA HIS A 106 10.13 0.87 -4.17
C HIS A 106 10.53 -0.50 -3.64
N VAL A 107 10.22 -1.55 -4.38
CA VAL A 107 10.65 -2.92 -4.11
C VAL A 107 11.40 -3.39 -5.33
N ASP A 108 12.63 -3.87 -5.17
CA ASP A 108 13.44 -4.42 -6.26
C ASP A 108 13.37 -5.95 -6.35
N ASN A 109 13.35 -6.64 -5.21
CA ASN A 109 13.35 -8.11 -5.14
C ASN A 109 12.45 -8.65 -4.03
N ASP A 110 12.95 -9.53 -3.15
CA ASP A 110 12.26 -10.14 -2.01
C ASP A 110 12.66 -9.50 -0.66
N GLU A 111 13.05 -8.23 -0.73
CA GLU A 111 13.54 -7.46 0.40
C GLU A 111 12.43 -6.95 1.33
N ARG A 112 12.84 -6.50 2.51
CA ARG A 112 11.99 -5.74 3.43
C ARG A 112 12.18 -4.25 3.19
N GLN A 113 11.06 -3.54 3.07
CA GLN A 113 10.99 -2.08 3.01
C GLN A 113 10.26 -1.58 4.25
N ASP A 114 10.89 -0.65 4.97
CA ASP A 114 10.36 -0.05 6.20
C ASP A 114 9.86 1.37 5.95
N LEU A 115 8.69 1.72 6.48
CA LEU A 115 8.12 3.07 6.32
C LEU A 115 7.36 3.57 7.56
N GLY A 116 7.15 4.89 7.63
CA GLY A 116 6.34 5.53 8.66
C GLY A 116 5.20 6.34 8.05
N LEU A 117 3.96 6.04 8.42
CA LEU A 117 2.79 6.85 8.06
C LEU A 117 2.54 7.88 9.16
N HIS A 118 2.86 9.15 8.89
CA HIS A 118 2.71 10.22 9.88
C HIS A 118 1.40 10.98 9.65
N LEU A 119 0.52 10.92 10.65
CA LEU A 119 -0.77 11.60 10.63
C LEU A 119 -0.66 12.98 11.26
N LYS A 120 -1.47 13.90 10.76
CA LYS A 120 -1.58 15.28 11.23
C LYS A 120 -2.98 15.58 11.71
N GLN A 121 -3.11 16.65 12.49
CA GLN A 121 -4.38 17.26 12.89
C GLN A 121 -4.74 18.40 11.95
#